data_AF-A0A2T1LT59-F1
#
_entry.id   AF-A0A2T1LT59-F1
#
_cell.length_a   1.000
_cell.length_b   1.000
_cell.length_c   1.000
_cell.angle_alpha   90.00
_cell.angle_beta   90.00
_cell.angle_gamma   90.00
#
_symmetry.space_group_name_H-M   'P 1'
#
loop_
_entity.id
_entity.type
_entity.pdbx_description
1 polymer ?
#
loop_
_entity_poly.entity_id
_entity_poly.type
_entity_poly.pdbx_seq_one_letter_code
_entity_poly.pdbx_strand_id
1 'polypeptide(L)'
;MTTIHGSDYNDTLNGGADNDFIYGHNGDDWIFGGNGLGSASGGNDYLDGGDGNDTISGGKGQDTITGGKGNDVLFAVASTLAEFDNNFLYGGLGQDFLYGSYGNDTLDGGTGKDQMYGGYGNDLYYVDNKDDVVTEYVDQGFDTVYASINYTLGDNVENLRLIGNNIAGTGNTLNNSIVGNLYNNRLRGLDGDDTLDGFDGDDTLDGGNGNDYLIGGTGNDSLNGGSGNDTLDGGDGDDYYDGGSGNDYLYGGAGNNTLNGGAGNDYLIGGTGYNQLMGGTGNDEYYIYSNNDVVIESQNQGTERVIVDFDYILPDNVEVLSFAGSAATGVGNTLNNWIGGNEVSNYLYGLVGNDTIYGFGGDDILYGGDDNDALYGSFNNDTLLGGEGDDILCGFGSGVEYDILTGDAGQDTFVLGEAGNPFYIGLGRATITDFSATYDKIQVAGNISQYSLQFSNTTGTSATDTLIYYGVELLGILQDTTNVTIGANFVFV
;
A
#
# COMPACT_ATOMS: atom_id res chain seq x y z
N MET A 1 -12.02 37.78 -39.73
CA MET A 1 -11.45 36.78 -40.66
C MET A 1 -10.88 37.46 -41.87
N THR A 2 -9.72 38.02 -41.59
CA THR A 2 -8.79 38.67 -42.50
C THR A 2 -7.62 37.75 -42.71
N THR A 3 -7.03 37.78 -43.91
CA THR A 3 -5.75 37.14 -44.17
C THR A 3 -4.77 38.22 -44.57
N ILE A 4 -3.63 38.28 -43.89
CA ILE A 4 -2.60 39.28 -44.05
C ILE A 4 -1.29 38.57 -44.38
N HIS A 5 -0.58 39.07 -45.38
CA HIS A 5 0.74 38.58 -45.76
C HIS A 5 1.73 39.74 -45.74
N GLY A 6 2.85 39.53 -45.05
CA GLY A 6 4.05 40.35 -45.11
C GLY A 6 4.77 40.20 -46.46
N SER A 7 5.93 40.83 -46.51
CA SER A 7 6.87 40.85 -47.61
C SER A 7 8.10 40.00 -47.26
N ASP A 8 9.18 40.10 -48.04
CA ASP A 8 10.44 39.43 -47.71
C ASP A 8 11.38 40.33 -46.88
N TYR A 9 10.84 41.34 -46.19
CA TYR A 9 11.56 42.32 -45.39
C TYR A 9 10.83 42.51 -44.06
N ASN A 10 11.50 43.11 -43.09
CA ASN A 10 10.93 43.46 -41.79
C ASN A 10 9.63 44.25 -41.92
N ASP A 11 8.54 43.64 -41.48
CA ASP A 11 7.18 44.13 -41.54
C ASP A 11 6.60 44.38 -40.14
N THR A 12 5.49 45.12 -40.12
CA THR A 12 4.65 45.24 -38.93
C THR A 12 3.21 44.96 -39.32
N LEU A 13 2.66 43.84 -38.86
CA LEU A 13 1.36 43.31 -39.26
C LEU A 13 0.37 43.32 -38.09
N ASN A 14 -0.90 43.60 -38.37
CA ASN A 14 -1.94 43.72 -37.36
C ASN A 14 -3.27 43.12 -37.86
N GLY A 15 -3.79 42.11 -37.16
CA GLY A 15 -5.04 41.41 -37.50
C GLY A 15 -6.27 42.27 -37.19
N GLY A 16 -6.35 42.77 -35.96
CA GLY A 16 -7.40 43.66 -35.51
C GLY A 16 -8.17 43.09 -34.32
N ALA A 17 -9.44 42.74 -34.49
CA ALA A 17 -10.31 42.25 -33.41
C ALA A 17 -11.10 40.99 -33.79
N ASP A 18 -10.99 40.55 -35.04
CA ASP A 18 -11.63 39.35 -35.53
C ASP A 18 -10.60 38.21 -35.51
N ASN A 19 -11.03 36.96 -35.69
CA ASN A 19 -10.11 35.85 -35.96
C ASN A 19 -9.39 36.10 -37.28
N ASP A 20 -8.07 36.10 -37.32
CA ASP A 20 -7.27 36.46 -38.48
C ASP A 20 -6.14 35.44 -38.75
N PHE A 21 -5.63 35.45 -39.98
CA PHE A 21 -4.47 34.66 -40.40
C PHE A 21 -3.37 35.61 -40.86
N ILE A 22 -2.21 35.58 -40.21
CA ILE A 22 -1.12 36.53 -40.46
C ILE A 22 0.17 35.76 -40.71
N TYR A 23 0.84 36.06 -41.83
CA TYR A 23 2.10 35.42 -42.22
C TYR A 23 3.17 36.48 -42.49
N GLY A 24 4.30 36.43 -41.78
CA GLY A 24 5.45 37.33 -41.96
C GLY A 24 6.26 37.04 -43.22
N HIS A 25 6.59 35.76 -43.44
CA HIS A 25 7.44 35.20 -44.52
C HIS A 25 8.93 35.30 -44.24
N ASN A 26 9.61 36.39 -44.63
CA ASN A 26 11.05 36.56 -44.37
C ASN A 26 11.30 37.94 -43.76
N GLY A 27 12.32 38.06 -42.92
CA GLY A 27 12.69 39.33 -42.27
C GLY A 27 12.41 39.26 -40.78
N ASP A 28 12.93 40.22 -40.00
CA ASP A 28 12.60 40.29 -38.57
C ASP A 28 11.29 41.08 -38.40
N ASP A 29 10.18 40.37 -38.23
CA ASP A 29 8.81 40.88 -38.29
C ASP A 29 8.19 41.10 -36.91
N TRP A 30 7.31 42.11 -36.84
CA TRP A 30 6.47 42.38 -35.66
C TRP A 30 5.01 42.10 -36.00
N ILE A 31 4.43 41.03 -35.48
CA ILE A 31 3.06 40.62 -35.82
C ILE A 31 2.17 40.55 -34.59
N PHE A 32 0.99 41.18 -34.72
CA PHE A 32 -0.01 41.31 -33.66
C PHE A 32 -1.36 40.77 -34.15
N GLY A 33 -1.96 39.83 -33.43
CA GLY A 33 -3.32 39.36 -33.72
C GLY A 33 -4.35 40.46 -33.38
N GLY A 34 -4.19 41.07 -32.21
CA GLY A 34 -4.99 42.23 -31.78
C GLY A 34 -4.63 43.59 -32.42
N ASN A 35 -5.38 44.66 -32.09
CA ASN A 35 -5.12 46.07 -32.45
C ASN A 35 -3.85 46.68 -31.77
N GLY A 36 -2.78 45.89 -31.63
CA GLY A 36 -1.53 46.24 -30.96
C GLY A 36 -1.49 45.77 -29.50
N LEU A 37 -0.35 46.00 -28.85
CA LEU A 37 -0.10 45.60 -27.46
C LEU A 37 -1.19 46.16 -26.52
N GLY A 38 -1.94 45.27 -25.84
CA GLY A 38 -2.92 45.64 -24.82
C GLY A 38 -4.33 46.00 -25.32
N SER A 39 -4.69 45.64 -26.56
CA SER A 39 -6.06 45.82 -27.09
C SER A 39 -7.10 45.04 -26.29
N ALA A 40 -8.24 45.66 -25.96
CA ALA A 40 -9.34 45.05 -25.20
C ALA A 40 -10.26 44.11 -26.02
N SER A 41 -9.97 43.96 -27.32
CA SER A 41 -10.69 43.11 -28.28
C SER A 41 -9.70 42.26 -29.07
N GLY A 42 -10.00 40.98 -29.27
CA GLY A 42 -9.21 40.02 -30.06
C GLY A 42 -10.07 38.81 -30.44
N GLY A 43 -9.69 38.15 -31.54
CA GLY A 43 -10.28 36.89 -32.00
C GLY A 43 -9.29 35.75 -31.85
N ASN A 44 -9.69 34.54 -32.22
CA ASN A 44 -8.76 33.40 -32.24
C ASN A 44 -7.93 33.46 -33.52
N ASP A 45 -6.66 33.78 -33.39
CA ASP A 45 -5.76 34.13 -34.48
C ASP A 45 -4.76 33.02 -34.79
N TYR A 46 -4.31 32.97 -36.05
CA TYR A 46 -3.18 32.16 -36.50
C TYR A 46 -2.07 33.08 -36.98
N LEU A 47 -0.92 33.04 -36.32
CA LEU A 47 0.21 33.91 -36.58
C LEU A 47 1.46 33.05 -36.88
N ASP A 48 2.15 33.39 -37.96
CA ASP A 48 3.33 32.68 -38.45
C ASP A 48 4.42 33.69 -38.84
N GLY A 49 5.54 33.68 -38.13
CA GLY A 49 6.69 34.57 -38.36
C GLY A 49 7.38 34.25 -39.69
N GLY A 50 7.83 33.01 -39.83
CA GLY A 50 8.52 32.54 -41.02
C GLY A 50 10.04 32.48 -40.78
N ASP A 51 10.84 33.08 -41.65
CA ASP A 51 12.29 33.15 -41.51
C ASP A 51 12.73 34.53 -40.98
N GLY A 52 13.34 34.60 -39.81
CA GLY A 52 13.76 35.85 -39.19
C GLY A 52 13.78 35.77 -37.67
N ASN A 53 14.16 36.84 -36.97
CA ASN A 53 13.99 36.91 -35.51
C ASN A 53 12.73 37.71 -35.23
N ASP A 54 11.61 37.02 -35.12
CA ASP A 54 10.29 37.61 -35.10
C ASP A 54 9.83 37.93 -33.68
N THR A 55 8.96 38.93 -33.55
CA THR A 55 8.27 39.24 -32.31
C THR A 55 6.77 39.16 -32.56
N ILE A 56 6.14 38.17 -31.94
CA ILE A 56 4.76 37.80 -32.23
C ILE A 56 3.93 37.89 -30.96
N SER A 57 2.77 38.54 -31.05
CA SER A 57 1.80 38.61 -29.96
C SER A 57 0.41 38.23 -30.45
N GLY A 58 -0.19 37.20 -29.85
CA GLY A 58 -1.55 36.74 -30.16
C GLY A 58 -2.59 37.82 -29.85
N GLY A 59 -2.67 38.24 -28.60
CA GLY A 59 -3.58 39.31 -28.19
C GLY A 59 -4.60 38.79 -27.21
N LYS A 60 -5.87 38.71 -27.60
CA LYS A 60 -6.92 38.06 -26.80
C LYS A 60 -7.55 37.00 -27.67
N GLY A 61 -8.06 35.93 -27.06
CA GLY A 61 -8.57 34.79 -27.79
C GLY A 61 -7.58 33.64 -27.76
N GLN A 62 -8.03 32.49 -28.26
CA GLN A 62 -7.21 31.28 -28.32
C GLN A 62 -6.39 31.30 -29.61
N ASP A 63 -5.12 31.62 -29.47
CA ASP A 63 -4.22 31.88 -30.58
C ASP A 63 -3.28 30.71 -30.86
N THR A 64 -2.91 30.57 -32.13
CA THR A 64 -1.83 29.68 -32.56
C THR A 64 -0.70 30.55 -33.11
N ILE A 65 0.46 30.48 -32.47
CA ILE A 65 1.61 31.34 -32.72
C ILE A 65 2.79 30.46 -33.13
N THR A 66 3.37 30.72 -34.30
CA THR A 66 4.57 30.02 -34.79
C THR A 66 5.66 31.05 -35.08
N GLY A 67 6.84 30.89 -34.49
CA GLY A 67 8.03 31.71 -34.77
C GLY A 67 8.61 31.37 -36.14
N GLY A 68 9.11 30.14 -36.28
CA GLY A 68 9.62 29.62 -37.54
C GLY A 68 11.13 29.38 -37.47
N LYS A 69 11.93 30.06 -38.29
CA LYS A 69 13.39 29.98 -38.22
C LYS A 69 13.97 31.29 -37.70
N GLY A 70 14.79 31.21 -36.66
CA GLY A 70 15.50 32.33 -36.07
C GLY A 70 15.20 32.37 -34.58
N ASN A 71 15.67 33.42 -33.90
CA ASN A 71 15.47 33.53 -32.46
C ASN A 71 14.25 34.41 -32.19
N ASP A 72 13.12 33.77 -31.92
CA ASP A 72 11.82 34.39 -31.90
C ASP A 72 11.34 34.72 -30.49
N VAL A 73 10.43 35.69 -30.39
CA VAL A 73 9.80 36.08 -29.13
C VAL A 73 8.28 36.01 -29.28
N LEU A 74 7.67 35.03 -28.62
CA LEU A 74 6.26 34.70 -28.72
C LEU A 74 5.55 35.03 -27.40
N PHE A 75 4.49 35.83 -27.48
CA PHE A 75 3.60 36.14 -26.36
C PHE A 75 2.17 35.77 -26.72
N ALA A 76 1.52 34.91 -25.94
CA ALA A 76 0.09 34.66 -26.10
C ALA A 76 -0.70 35.95 -25.85
N VAL A 77 -0.49 36.58 -24.69
CA VAL A 77 -1.11 37.87 -24.35
C VAL A 77 -0.09 38.85 -23.79
N ALA A 78 -0.06 40.08 -24.35
CA ALA A 78 0.78 41.18 -23.85
C ALA A 78 0.10 42.07 -22.78
N SER A 79 -1.08 41.66 -22.29
CA SER A 79 -1.93 42.44 -21.40
C SER A 79 -1.93 41.90 -19.96
N THR A 80 -2.12 42.76 -18.97
CA THR A 80 -2.12 42.41 -17.54
C THR A 80 -3.50 41.97 -17.03
N LEU A 81 -4.47 41.73 -17.91
CA LEU A 81 -5.80 41.26 -17.52
C LEU A 81 -5.81 39.73 -17.60
N ALA A 82 -6.28 39.07 -16.55
CA ALA A 82 -6.42 37.62 -16.54
C ALA A 82 -7.46 37.19 -17.59
N GLU A 83 -6.96 36.64 -18.70
CA GLU A 83 -7.76 36.07 -19.78
C GLU A 83 -7.32 34.62 -19.93
N PHE A 84 -8.21 33.70 -19.57
CA PHE A 84 -7.91 32.27 -19.50
C PHE A 84 -8.05 31.62 -20.88
N ASP A 85 -7.32 32.15 -21.85
CA ASP A 85 -7.31 31.63 -23.21
C ASP A 85 -6.23 30.56 -23.33
N ASN A 86 -6.55 29.44 -23.98
CA ASN A 86 -5.62 28.33 -24.17
C ASN A 86 -4.95 28.47 -25.53
N ASN A 87 -3.66 28.78 -25.54
CA ASN A 87 -2.91 29.12 -26.73
C ASN A 87 -1.91 28.00 -27.09
N PHE A 88 -1.48 28.01 -28.35
CA PHE A 88 -0.41 27.16 -28.85
C PHE A 88 0.75 28.02 -29.32
N LEU A 89 1.92 27.85 -28.71
CA LEU A 89 3.14 28.58 -29.06
C LEU A 89 4.20 27.59 -29.54
N TYR A 90 4.67 27.79 -30.77
CA TYR A 90 5.70 26.98 -31.42
C TYR A 90 6.89 27.88 -31.78
N GLY A 91 8.03 27.69 -31.12
CA GLY A 91 9.27 28.45 -31.39
C GLY A 91 9.83 28.11 -32.77
N GLY A 92 10.30 26.87 -32.94
CA GLY A 92 10.72 26.33 -34.22
C GLY A 92 12.21 26.03 -34.25
N LEU A 93 12.98 26.70 -35.11
CA LEU A 93 14.43 26.56 -35.17
C LEU A 93 15.10 27.80 -34.58
N GLY A 94 15.73 27.73 -33.41
CA GLY A 94 16.49 28.88 -32.93
C GLY A 94 16.74 28.93 -31.45
N GLN A 95 16.61 30.10 -30.84
CA GLN A 95 16.67 30.28 -29.39
C GLN A 95 15.52 31.20 -29.04
N ASP A 96 14.42 30.59 -28.66
CA ASP A 96 13.13 31.24 -28.64
C ASP A 96 12.72 31.57 -27.20
N PHE A 97 11.91 32.61 -27.08
CA PHE A 97 11.28 33.02 -25.83
C PHE A 97 9.78 32.88 -25.98
N LEU A 98 9.16 31.98 -25.22
CA LEU A 98 7.73 31.71 -25.25
C LEU A 98 7.09 32.08 -23.90
N TYR A 99 5.99 32.83 -23.95
CA TYR A 99 5.22 33.26 -22.78
C TYR A 99 3.71 33.03 -22.98
N GLY A 100 3.15 32.03 -22.29
CA GLY A 100 1.74 31.59 -22.36
C GLY A 100 0.75 32.56 -21.71
N SER A 101 1.13 33.16 -20.57
CA SER A 101 0.35 34.12 -19.78
C SER A 101 -0.71 33.53 -18.83
N TYR A 102 -1.97 33.45 -19.22
CA TYR A 102 -3.08 32.91 -18.44
C TYR A 102 -3.84 31.93 -19.33
N GLY A 103 -4.37 30.86 -18.74
CA GLY A 103 -5.01 29.77 -19.49
C GLY A 103 -4.14 28.54 -19.47
N ASN A 104 -4.61 27.47 -20.11
CA ASN A 104 -3.85 26.23 -20.22
C ASN A 104 -3.19 26.21 -21.59
N ASP A 105 -1.97 26.69 -21.66
CA ASP A 105 -1.19 26.90 -22.87
C ASP A 105 -0.34 25.67 -23.21
N THR A 106 -0.03 25.52 -24.50
CA THR A 106 0.96 24.54 -24.98
C THR A 106 2.15 25.27 -25.57
N LEU A 107 3.33 25.03 -25.01
CA LEU A 107 4.58 25.65 -25.40
C LEU A 107 5.53 24.57 -25.93
N ASP A 108 5.97 24.74 -27.17
CA ASP A 108 6.96 23.88 -27.81
C ASP A 108 8.06 24.76 -28.39
N GLY A 109 9.23 24.77 -27.76
CA GLY A 109 10.39 25.53 -28.22
C GLY A 109 10.89 25.06 -29.59
N GLY A 110 10.67 23.79 -29.94
CA GLY A 110 11.33 23.17 -31.06
C GLY A 110 12.81 22.99 -30.78
N THR A 111 13.65 23.15 -31.81
CA THR A 111 15.08 22.94 -31.64
C THR A 111 15.75 24.21 -31.13
N GLY A 112 16.61 24.03 -30.13
CA GLY A 112 17.66 24.98 -29.83
C GLY A 112 17.76 25.26 -28.35
N LYS A 113 17.86 26.51 -27.93
CA LYS A 113 17.94 26.81 -26.49
C LYS A 113 16.83 27.77 -26.13
N ASP A 114 15.73 27.20 -25.66
CA ASP A 114 14.50 27.94 -25.53
C ASP A 114 14.18 28.27 -24.08
N GLN A 115 13.45 29.36 -23.87
CA GLN A 115 12.91 29.74 -22.58
C GLN A 115 11.40 29.72 -22.67
N MET A 116 10.76 28.91 -21.83
CA MET A 116 9.32 28.70 -21.83
C MET A 116 8.75 29.05 -20.46
N TYR A 117 7.73 29.90 -20.48
CA TYR A 117 6.98 30.36 -19.30
C TYR A 117 5.49 30.22 -19.63
N GLY A 118 4.78 29.28 -19.00
CA GLY A 118 3.36 29.07 -19.27
C GLY A 118 2.53 30.12 -18.55
N GLY A 119 2.83 30.37 -17.28
CA GLY A 119 2.11 31.35 -16.49
C GLY A 119 0.95 30.72 -15.75
N TYR A 120 -0.18 31.40 -15.59
CA TYR A 120 -1.28 30.87 -14.79
C TYR A 120 -2.16 29.89 -15.57
N GLY A 121 -2.32 28.68 -15.06
CA GLY A 121 -3.14 27.62 -15.62
C GLY A 121 -2.33 26.33 -15.64
N ASN A 122 -2.92 25.26 -16.18
CA ASN A 122 -2.22 23.98 -16.28
C ASN A 122 -1.63 23.87 -17.69
N ASP A 123 -0.35 24.18 -17.80
CA ASP A 123 0.37 24.30 -19.05
C ASP A 123 1.10 23.01 -19.45
N LEU A 124 1.39 22.90 -20.75
CA LEU A 124 2.11 21.78 -21.34
C LEU A 124 3.36 22.28 -22.07
N TYR A 125 4.52 21.76 -21.67
CA TYR A 125 5.81 22.07 -22.28
C TYR A 125 6.34 20.88 -23.06
N TYR A 126 6.89 21.13 -24.25
CA TYR A 126 7.70 20.17 -24.99
C TYR A 126 9.17 20.55 -24.87
N VAL A 127 9.98 19.64 -24.34
CA VAL A 127 11.42 19.85 -24.16
C VAL A 127 12.18 18.82 -24.99
N ASP A 128 13.02 19.30 -25.90
CA ASP A 128 13.86 18.47 -26.77
C ASP A 128 15.36 18.77 -26.68
N ASN A 129 15.73 19.85 -25.98
CA ASN A 129 17.10 20.24 -25.79
C ASN A 129 17.46 20.39 -24.31
N LYS A 130 18.64 19.86 -23.94
CA LYS A 130 19.14 19.90 -22.56
C LYS A 130 19.34 21.32 -22.00
N ASP A 131 19.44 22.31 -22.88
CA ASP A 131 19.67 23.69 -22.50
C ASP A 131 18.35 24.50 -22.44
N ASP A 132 17.20 23.90 -22.80
CA ASP A 132 15.88 24.50 -22.62
C ASP A 132 15.57 24.75 -21.16
N VAL A 133 14.84 25.83 -20.89
CA VAL A 133 14.47 26.25 -19.54
C VAL A 133 12.96 26.44 -19.47
N VAL A 134 12.31 25.57 -18.69
CA VAL A 134 10.93 25.77 -18.22
C VAL A 134 10.99 26.56 -16.91
N THR A 135 10.24 27.66 -16.82
CA THR A 135 10.21 28.50 -15.62
C THR A 135 8.79 28.71 -15.14
N GLU A 136 8.47 28.11 -13.98
CA GLU A 136 7.19 28.24 -13.30
C GLU A 136 7.32 28.93 -11.94
N TYR A 137 6.31 29.74 -11.59
CA TYR A 137 6.20 30.36 -10.28
C TYR A 137 5.19 29.63 -9.40
N VAL A 138 5.30 29.86 -8.09
CA VAL A 138 4.38 29.30 -7.08
C VAL A 138 2.93 29.70 -7.36
N ASP A 139 2.00 28.76 -7.13
CA ASP A 139 0.55 28.93 -7.27
C ASP A 139 0.09 29.27 -8.70
N GLN A 140 0.83 28.83 -9.72
CA GLN A 140 0.49 29.07 -11.12
C GLN A 140 -0.30 27.94 -11.78
N GLY A 141 -0.22 26.71 -11.32
CA GLY A 141 -1.02 25.63 -11.87
C GLY A 141 -0.53 24.25 -11.49
N PHE A 142 -0.96 23.25 -12.28
CA PHE A 142 -0.37 21.92 -12.30
C PHE A 142 0.14 21.66 -13.72
N ASP A 143 1.46 21.67 -13.86
CA ASP A 143 2.10 21.80 -15.15
C ASP A 143 2.74 20.49 -15.59
N THR A 144 2.82 20.28 -16.91
CA THR A 144 3.31 19.03 -17.50
C THR A 144 4.44 19.27 -18.48
N VAL A 145 5.54 18.54 -18.32
CA VAL A 145 6.63 18.50 -19.30
C VAL A 145 6.61 17.17 -20.06
N TYR A 146 6.55 17.25 -21.38
CA TYR A 146 6.84 16.13 -22.28
C TYR A 146 8.30 16.24 -22.74
N ALA A 147 9.15 15.36 -22.24
CA ALA A 147 10.58 15.41 -22.50
C ALA A 147 11.00 14.34 -23.51
N SER A 148 11.58 14.78 -24.64
CA SER A 148 12.27 13.90 -25.60
C SER A 148 13.78 13.87 -25.36
N ILE A 149 14.18 14.14 -24.12
CA ILE A 149 15.53 14.03 -23.55
C ILE A 149 15.45 13.47 -22.12
N ASN A 150 16.59 13.09 -21.56
CA ASN A 150 16.67 12.91 -20.10
C ASN A 150 16.44 14.27 -19.42
N TYR A 151 15.54 14.32 -18.44
CA TYR A 151 15.06 15.59 -17.89
C TYR A 151 14.94 15.58 -16.36
N THR A 152 15.11 16.76 -15.78
CA THR A 152 14.88 17.02 -14.36
C THR A 152 13.92 18.20 -14.26
N LEU A 153 12.81 18.02 -13.55
CA LEU A 153 11.82 19.07 -13.37
C LEU A 153 12.45 20.28 -12.66
N GLY A 154 12.16 21.47 -13.18
CA GLY A 154 12.44 22.72 -12.47
C GLY A 154 11.49 22.91 -11.29
N ASP A 155 11.75 23.89 -10.44
CA ASP A 155 10.86 24.25 -9.33
C ASP A 155 9.43 24.55 -9.83
N ASN A 156 8.40 24.19 -9.05
CA ASN A 156 6.98 24.47 -9.35
C ASN A 156 6.42 23.77 -10.58
N VAL A 157 7.06 22.70 -11.06
CA VAL A 157 6.51 21.83 -12.11
C VAL A 157 6.24 20.46 -11.52
N GLU A 158 5.04 19.92 -11.72
CA GLU A 158 4.61 18.71 -11.03
C GLU A 158 4.70 17.45 -11.90
N ASN A 159 4.46 17.54 -13.21
CA ASN A 159 4.32 16.34 -14.04
C ASN A 159 5.43 16.23 -15.10
N LEU A 160 6.01 15.05 -15.21
CA LEU A 160 6.97 14.69 -16.25
C LEU A 160 6.50 13.45 -17.01
N ARG A 161 6.52 13.50 -18.34
CA ARG A 161 6.36 12.34 -19.19
C ARG A 161 7.53 12.20 -20.15
N LEU A 162 8.21 11.06 -20.08
CA LEU A 162 9.27 10.75 -21.04
C LEU A 162 8.65 10.30 -22.37
N ILE A 163 9.09 10.92 -23.46
CA ILE A 163 8.69 10.57 -24.82
C ILE A 163 9.92 10.22 -25.67
N GLY A 164 9.69 9.52 -26.77
CA GLY A 164 10.78 9.02 -27.60
C GLY A 164 11.56 7.90 -26.90
N ASN A 165 12.89 7.98 -26.92
CA ASN A 165 13.78 6.89 -26.50
C ASN A 165 14.61 7.23 -25.25
N ASN A 166 14.24 8.27 -24.52
CA ASN A 166 14.99 8.72 -23.35
C ASN A 166 14.46 8.05 -22.11
N ILE A 167 15.34 7.81 -21.16
CA ILE A 167 15.06 6.86 -20.10
C ILE A 167 15.21 7.44 -18.71
N ALA A 168 15.73 8.67 -18.54
CA ALA A 168 15.91 9.25 -17.22
C ALA A 168 14.99 10.44 -16.98
N GLY A 169 14.16 10.32 -15.93
CA GLY A 169 13.33 11.37 -15.38
C GLY A 169 13.72 11.64 -13.93
N THR A 170 13.65 12.89 -13.49
CA THR A 170 13.87 13.25 -12.08
C THR A 170 12.92 14.38 -11.70
N GLY A 171 12.27 14.24 -10.55
CA GLY A 171 11.40 15.23 -9.96
C GLY A 171 12.15 16.39 -9.32
N ASN A 172 11.47 17.09 -8.43
CA ASN A 172 11.93 18.22 -7.63
C ASN A 172 11.49 18.00 -6.17
N THR A 173 11.20 19.07 -5.42
CA THR A 173 10.80 18.95 -3.99
C THR A 173 9.29 18.94 -3.76
N LEU A 174 8.51 18.75 -4.83
CA LEU A 174 7.05 18.72 -4.81
C LEU A 174 6.59 17.28 -5.03
N ASN A 175 5.32 17.04 -4.76
CA ASN A 175 4.64 15.81 -5.15
C ASN A 175 4.57 15.74 -6.69
N ASN A 176 5.44 14.95 -7.30
CA ASN A 176 5.58 14.82 -8.74
C ASN A 176 4.85 13.59 -9.29
N SER A 177 4.32 13.71 -10.52
CA SER A 177 3.90 12.57 -11.32
C SER A 177 4.88 12.35 -12.46
N ILE A 178 5.64 11.27 -12.39
CA ILE A 178 6.68 10.94 -13.38
C ILE A 178 6.29 9.65 -14.10
N VAL A 179 6.09 9.78 -15.41
CA VAL A 179 5.66 8.69 -16.26
C VAL A 179 6.77 8.39 -17.29
N GLY A 180 7.19 7.13 -17.27
CA GLY A 180 8.16 6.54 -18.17
C GLY A 180 7.67 6.30 -19.59
N ASN A 181 8.36 5.40 -20.29
CA ASN A 181 8.03 4.92 -21.63
C ASN A 181 8.40 3.43 -21.76
N LEU A 182 8.31 2.88 -22.97
CA LEU A 182 8.45 1.43 -23.20
C LEU A 182 9.90 0.90 -23.18
N TYR A 183 10.80 1.58 -22.49
CA TYR A 183 12.22 1.25 -22.41
C TYR A 183 12.65 1.24 -20.94
N ASN A 184 13.74 0.53 -20.62
CA ASN A 184 14.34 0.52 -19.29
C ASN A 184 14.65 1.93 -18.75
N ASN A 185 13.79 2.43 -17.88
CA ASN A 185 13.76 3.76 -17.32
C ASN A 185 14.49 3.85 -15.99
N ARG A 186 14.92 5.07 -15.66
CA ARG A 186 15.45 5.48 -14.36
C ARG A 186 14.69 6.70 -13.90
N LEU A 187 13.73 6.51 -13.02
CA LEU A 187 12.85 7.54 -12.50
C LEU A 187 13.21 7.83 -11.03
N ARG A 188 13.20 9.11 -10.64
CA ARG A 188 13.48 9.56 -9.27
C ARG A 188 12.51 10.64 -8.84
N GLY A 189 11.82 10.47 -7.73
CA GLY A 189 10.89 11.44 -7.15
C GLY A 189 11.62 12.59 -6.45
N LEU A 190 12.48 12.24 -5.49
CA LEU A 190 13.27 13.11 -4.60
C LEU A 190 12.58 13.44 -3.27
N ASP A 191 11.95 14.61 -3.12
CA ASP A 191 11.18 14.94 -1.92
C ASP A 191 9.72 15.20 -2.35
N GLY A 192 8.75 14.82 -1.54
CA GLY A 192 7.33 14.97 -1.85
C GLY A 192 6.66 13.61 -1.91
N ASP A 193 5.32 13.56 -1.84
CA ASP A 193 4.60 12.31 -2.06
C ASP A 193 4.46 12.09 -3.58
N ASP A 194 5.37 11.30 -4.16
CA ASP A 194 5.55 11.15 -5.59
C ASP A 194 4.76 9.97 -6.18
N THR A 195 4.50 10.02 -7.48
CA THR A 195 3.94 8.91 -8.26
C THR A 195 4.83 8.63 -9.45
N LEU A 196 5.40 7.42 -9.51
CA LEU A 196 6.33 6.98 -10.55
C LEU A 196 5.75 5.76 -11.28
N ASP A 197 5.70 5.81 -12.62
CA ASP A 197 5.19 4.71 -13.47
C ASP A 197 6.23 4.37 -14.55
N GLY A 198 6.81 3.17 -14.49
CA GLY A 198 7.84 2.68 -15.41
C GLY A 198 7.31 2.25 -16.78
N PHE A 199 6.07 1.76 -16.85
CA PHE A 199 5.45 1.08 -17.99
C PHE A 199 6.07 -0.27 -18.39
N ASP A 200 6.89 -0.31 -19.45
CA ASP A 200 7.47 -1.54 -19.98
C ASP A 200 8.99 -1.37 -19.98
N GLY A 201 9.73 -2.40 -19.64
CA GLY A 201 11.19 -2.36 -19.57
C GLY A 201 11.68 -2.85 -18.21
N ASP A 202 12.98 -3.12 -18.09
CA ASP A 202 13.56 -3.34 -16.76
C ASP A 202 13.88 -1.97 -16.14
N ASP A 203 13.00 -1.48 -15.29
CA ASP A 203 13.02 -0.12 -14.79
C ASP A 203 13.68 0.01 -13.42
N THR A 204 14.13 1.22 -13.10
CA THR A 204 14.64 1.59 -11.78
C THR A 204 13.90 2.81 -11.27
N LEU A 205 13.08 2.63 -10.24
CA LEU A 205 12.26 3.65 -9.61
C LEU A 205 12.76 3.90 -8.18
N ASP A 206 12.86 5.17 -7.81
CA ASP A 206 13.37 5.63 -6.50
C ASP A 206 12.48 6.81 -6.07
N GLY A 207 11.61 6.57 -5.09
CA GLY A 207 10.63 7.54 -4.58
C GLY A 207 11.34 8.69 -3.88
N GLY A 208 12.05 8.38 -2.80
CA GLY A 208 12.90 9.32 -2.08
C GLY A 208 12.34 9.60 -0.69
N ASN A 209 11.99 10.85 -0.40
CA ASN A 209 11.34 11.25 0.85
C ASN A 209 9.89 11.60 0.58
N GLY A 210 8.95 11.04 1.34
CA GLY A 210 7.53 11.24 1.13
C GLY A 210 6.81 9.89 1.16
N ASN A 211 5.50 9.89 1.01
CA ASN A 211 4.72 8.66 0.87
C ASN A 211 4.50 8.42 -0.62
N ASP A 212 5.34 7.60 -1.22
CA ASP A 212 5.45 7.47 -2.66
C ASP A 212 4.61 6.30 -3.20
N TYR A 213 4.21 6.42 -4.47
CA TYR A 213 3.50 5.37 -5.21
C TYR A 213 4.31 4.97 -6.45
N LEU A 214 4.93 3.79 -6.41
CA LEU A 214 5.79 3.28 -7.48
C LEU A 214 5.12 2.12 -8.22
N ILE A 215 5.06 2.22 -9.54
CA ILE A 215 4.59 1.16 -10.45
C ILE A 215 5.74 0.77 -11.38
N GLY A 216 6.26 -0.45 -11.26
CA GLY A 216 7.26 -1.01 -12.19
C GLY A 216 6.65 -1.22 -13.57
N GLY A 217 5.72 -2.16 -13.66
CA GLY A 217 4.92 -2.41 -14.86
C GLY A 217 5.22 -3.77 -15.46
N THR A 218 5.85 -3.84 -16.62
CA THR A 218 6.31 -5.12 -17.19
C THR A 218 7.82 -5.11 -17.37
N GLY A 219 8.48 -6.21 -17.04
CA GLY A 219 9.95 -6.29 -17.04
C GLY A 219 10.46 -6.54 -15.64
N ASN A 220 11.78 -6.70 -15.46
CA ASN A 220 12.34 -6.97 -14.12
C ASN A 220 12.73 -5.64 -13.48
N ASP A 221 11.89 -5.16 -12.58
CA ASP A 221 11.99 -3.81 -12.04
C ASP A 221 12.73 -3.76 -10.70
N SER A 222 13.31 -2.60 -10.41
CA SER A 222 13.91 -2.27 -9.11
C SER A 222 13.20 -1.07 -8.52
N LEU A 223 12.44 -1.27 -7.46
CA LEU A 223 11.64 -0.25 -6.78
C LEU A 223 12.24 0.06 -5.40
N ASN A 224 12.53 1.34 -5.13
CA ASN A 224 12.94 1.84 -3.82
C ASN A 224 11.96 2.91 -3.35
N GLY A 225 11.24 2.68 -2.25
CA GLY A 225 10.32 3.65 -1.66
C GLY A 225 11.10 4.81 -1.03
N GLY A 226 11.90 4.49 -0.03
CA GLY A 226 12.83 5.43 0.59
C GLY A 226 12.41 5.76 2.01
N SER A 227 11.89 6.97 2.25
CA SER A 227 11.48 7.46 3.57
C SER A 227 10.06 7.94 3.55
N GLY A 228 9.18 7.27 4.28
CA GLY A 228 7.75 7.54 4.37
C GLY A 228 6.99 6.24 4.20
N ASN A 229 5.66 6.29 4.20
CA ASN A 229 4.85 5.09 4.04
C ASN A 229 4.57 4.88 2.55
N ASP A 230 5.35 4.02 1.92
CA ASP A 230 5.37 3.89 0.47
C ASP A 230 4.45 2.76 0.00
N THR A 231 4.03 2.83 -1.26
CA THR A 231 3.30 1.75 -1.94
C THR A 231 4.03 1.38 -3.22
N LEU A 232 4.48 0.13 -3.31
CA LEU A 232 5.27 -0.38 -4.42
C LEU A 232 4.54 -1.55 -5.09
N ASP A 233 4.33 -1.45 -6.41
CA ASP A 233 3.74 -2.48 -7.26
C ASP A 233 4.65 -2.71 -8.48
N GLY A 234 5.36 -3.85 -8.55
CA GLY A 234 6.27 -4.13 -9.67
C GLY A 234 5.59 -4.71 -10.89
N GLY A 235 4.37 -5.27 -10.76
CA GLY A 235 3.64 -5.82 -11.90
C GLY A 235 4.15 -7.18 -12.39
N ASP A 236 4.43 -7.31 -13.69
CA ASP A 236 4.87 -8.55 -14.33
C ASP A 236 6.41 -8.59 -14.45
N GLY A 237 7.10 -9.49 -13.75
CA GLY A 237 8.55 -9.50 -13.74
C GLY A 237 9.14 -10.27 -12.56
N ASP A 238 10.44 -10.59 -12.63
CA ASP A 238 11.19 -10.96 -11.44
C ASP A 238 11.73 -9.66 -10.80
N ASP A 239 10.97 -9.07 -9.89
CA ASP A 239 11.22 -7.72 -9.38
C ASP A 239 11.97 -7.68 -8.04
N TYR A 240 12.58 -6.54 -7.76
CA TYR A 240 13.24 -6.22 -6.48
C TYR A 240 12.63 -5.00 -5.82
N TYR A 241 12.27 -5.13 -4.53
CA TYR A 241 11.65 -4.07 -3.74
C TYR A 241 12.48 -3.76 -2.50
N ASP A 242 12.59 -2.48 -2.19
CA ASP A 242 13.12 -1.94 -0.94
C ASP A 242 12.17 -0.84 -0.46
N GLY A 243 11.29 -1.13 0.50
CA GLY A 243 10.33 -0.16 1.05
C GLY A 243 11.07 1.00 1.73
N GLY A 244 12.04 0.67 2.57
CA GLY A 244 12.96 1.63 3.15
C GLY A 244 12.60 1.89 4.61
N SER A 245 12.08 3.07 4.93
CA SER A 245 11.64 3.40 6.29
C SER A 245 10.25 3.99 6.28
N GLY A 246 9.40 3.54 7.19
CA GLY A 246 7.97 3.84 7.21
C GLY A 246 7.20 2.53 7.19
N ASN A 247 5.87 2.61 7.16
CA ASN A 247 5.02 1.43 7.09
C ASN A 247 4.62 1.24 5.63
N ASP A 248 5.28 0.31 4.96
CA ASP A 248 5.23 0.19 3.51
C ASP A 248 4.26 -0.90 3.06
N TYR A 249 3.71 -0.74 1.86
CA TYR A 249 2.86 -1.73 1.20
C TYR A 249 3.53 -2.22 -0.08
N LEU A 250 3.96 -3.48 -0.10
CA LEU A 250 4.67 -4.07 -1.23
C LEU A 250 3.81 -5.17 -1.88
N TYR A 251 3.54 -5.02 -3.17
CA TYR A 251 2.81 -5.99 -3.98
C TYR A 251 3.68 -6.51 -5.14
N GLY A 252 4.09 -7.77 -5.03
CA GLY A 252 5.02 -8.44 -5.94
C GLY A 252 4.47 -8.72 -7.35
N GLY A 253 3.15 -8.79 -7.52
CA GLY A 253 2.57 -9.12 -8.84
C GLY A 253 2.92 -10.53 -9.33
N ALA A 254 3.46 -10.66 -10.54
CA ALA A 254 3.74 -11.92 -11.20
C ALA A 254 5.21 -12.14 -11.49
N GLY A 255 5.81 -13.15 -10.87
CA GLY A 255 7.19 -13.58 -11.13
C GLY A 255 7.88 -13.97 -9.83
N ASN A 256 9.20 -14.13 -9.85
CA ASN A 256 9.95 -14.52 -8.66
C ASN A 256 10.54 -13.28 -8.00
N ASN A 257 9.76 -12.67 -7.10
CA ASN A 257 10.09 -11.37 -6.55
C ASN A 257 10.91 -11.48 -5.28
N THR A 258 11.67 -10.42 -4.99
CA THR A 258 12.34 -10.24 -3.70
C THR A 258 11.84 -8.95 -3.05
N LEU A 259 11.09 -9.08 -1.97
CA LEU A 259 10.47 -7.97 -1.25
C LEU A 259 11.20 -7.74 0.07
N ASN A 260 11.72 -6.53 0.28
CA ASN A 260 12.25 -6.04 1.54
C ASN A 260 11.40 -4.86 2.04
N GLY A 261 10.69 -5.00 3.16
CA GLY A 261 9.92 -3.90 3.78
C GLY A 261 10.86 -2.82 4.30
N GLY A 262 11.84 -3.20 5.12
CA GLY A 262 12.84 -2.31 5.65
C GLY A 262 12.59 -1.99 7.11
N ALA A 263 12.17 -0.78 7.44
CA ALA A 263 11.98 -0.35 8.82
C ALA A 263 10.59 0.27 9.03
N GLY A 264 9.74 -0.41 9.76
CA GLY A 264 8.40 0.00 10.13
C GLY A 264 7.51 -1.23 10.20
N ASN A 265 6.20 -1.04 10.17
CA ASN A 265 5.27 -2.16 10.16
C ASN A 265 4.77 -2.35 8.73
N ASP A 266 5.41 -3.25 8.01
CA ASP A 266 5.25 -3.40 6.57
C ASP A 266 4.23 -4.49 6.23
N TYR A 267 3.59 -4.35 5.07
CA TYR A 267 2.63 -5.32 4.54
C TYR A 267 3.09 -5.84 3.19
N LEU A 268 3.51 -7.11 3.15
CA LEU A 268 4.15 -7.74 2.00
C LEU A 268 3.24 -8.78 1.37
N ILE A 269 2.97 -8.62 0.07
CA ILE A 269 2.26 -9.60 -0.75
C ILE A 269 3.19 -10.08 -1.87
N GLY A 270 3.60 -11.35 -1.84
CA GLY A 270 4.47 -11.91 -2.88
C GLY A 270 3.83 -12.04 -4.28
N GLY A 271 2.50 -12.26 -4.33
CA GLY A 271 1.80 -12.49 -5.58
C GLY A 271 1.98 -13.92 -6.10
N THR A 272 2.08 -14.10 -7.43
CA THR A 272 2.36 -15.41 -8.03
C THR A 272 3.87 -15.65 -8.13
N GLY A 273 4.30 -16.89 -8.40
CA GLY A 273 5.73 -17.23 -8.54
C GLY A 273 6.38 -17.73 -7.25
N TYR A 274 7.71 -17.73 -7.20
CA TYR A 274 8.51 -18.14 -6.03
C TYR A 274 9.13 -16.89 -5.39
N ASN A 275 8.50 -16.35 -4.36
CA ASN A 275 8.89 -15.06 -3.80
C ASN A 275 9.76 -15.21 -2.55
N GLN A 276 10.62 -14.22 -2.32
CA GLN A 276 11.34 -14.03 -1.06
C GLN A 276 10.80 -12.77 -0.39
N LEU A 277 10.34 -12.90 0.86
CA LEU A 277 9.72 -11.82 1.61
C LEU A 277 10.51 -11.60 2.91
N MET A 278 10.89 -10.37 3.17
CA MET A 278 11.63 -9.94 4.36
C MET A 278 11.00 -8.64 4.83
N GLY A 279 10.41 -8.62 6.02
CA GLY A 279 9.75 -7.42 6.55
C GLY A 279 10.77 -6.42 7.04
N GLY A 280 11.81 -6.89 7.74
CA GLY A 280 12.87 -6.01 8.24
C GLY A 280 12.66 -5.72 9.71
N THR A 281 12.65 -4.48 10.18
CA THR A 281 12.42 -4.17 11.60
C THR A 281 11.05 -3.57 11.81
N GLY A 282 10.33 -4.04 12.83
CA GLY A 282 8.97 -3.62 13.17
C GLY A 282 8.03 -4.82 13.07
N ASN A 283 6.73 -4.58 13.20
CA ASN A 283 5.76 -5.67 13.22
C ASN A 283 5.16 -5.84 11.82
N ASP A 284 5.73 -6.77 11.07
CA ASP A 284 5.42 -6.96 9.65
C ASP A 284 4.36 -8.04 9.43
N GLU A 285 3.58 -7.87 8.36
CA GLU A 285 2.57 -8.84 7.92
C GLU A 285 2.87 -9.36 6.50
N TYR A 286 2.85 -10.69 6.33
CA TYR A 286 3.07 -11.37 5.06
C TYR A 286 1.79 -12.05 4.61
N TYR A 287 1.31 -11.72 3.41
CA TYR A 287 0.25 -12.49 2.75
C TYR A 287 0.88 -13.45 1.74
N ILE A 288 0.79 -14.74 2.03
CA ILE A 288 1.40 -15.80 1.21
C ILE A 288 0.33 -16.48 0.36
N TYR A 289 0.55 -16.55 -0.95
CA TYR A 289 -0.36 -17.23 -1.89
C TYR A 289 0.11 -18.62 -2.30
N SER A 290 1.37 -18.97 -2.01
CA SER A 290 1.91 -20.26 -2.41
C SER A 290 2.87 -20.86 -1.37
N ASN A 291 2.91 -22.19 -1.30
CA ASN A 291 3.89 -22.95 -0.50
C ASN A 291 5.35 -22.76 -0.95
N ASN A 292 5.56 -22.01 -2.02
CA ASN A 292 6.83 -21.82 -2.68
C ASN A 292 7.50 -20.50 -2.28
N ASP A 293 6.75 -19.61 -1.62
CA ASP A 293 7.26 -18.36 -1.10
C ASP A 293 8.05 -18.62 0.19
N VAL A 294 9.09 -17.83 0.40
CA VAL A 294 9.99 -17.93 1.55
C VAL A 294 9.92 -16.63 2.33
N VAL A 295 9.52 -16.72 3.60
CA VAL A 295 9.63 -15.61 4.56
C VAL A 295 10.98 -15.72 5.27
N ILE A 296 11.74 -14.61 5.30
CA ILE A 296 13.12 -14.55 5.79
C ILE A 296 13.21 -13.51 6.91
N GLU A 297 13.21 -13.98 8.15
CA GLU A 297 13.24 -13.13 9.34
C GLU A 297 14.45 -13.37 10.24
N SER A 298 14.91 -12.31 10.92
CA SER A 298 15.96 -12.36 11.94
C SER A 298 15.41 -12.11 13.34
N GLN A 299 16.13 -12.59 14.35
CA GLN A 299 15.70 -12.47 15.74
C GLN A 299 15.58 -11.01 16.22
N ASN A 300 14.51 -10.73 16.98
CA ASN A 300 14.23 -9.45 17.64
C ASN A 300 13.98 -8.27 16.68
N GLN A 301 13.31 -8.55 15.56
CA GLN A 301 12.93 -7.53 14.60
C GLN A 301 11.53 -6.95 14.88
N GLY A 302 10.64 -7.72 15.48
CA GLY A 302 9.37 -7.24 15.98
C GLY A 302 8.48 -8.42 16.39
N THR A 303 7.22 -8.36 15.99
CA THR A 303 6.27 -9.48 16.08
C THR A 303 5.67 -9.66 14.70
N GLU A 304 6.08 -10.73 14.03
CA GLU A 304 5.80 -10.95 12.62
C GLU A 304 4.57 -11.85 12.43
N ARG A 305 3.72 -11.50 11.46
CA ARG A 305 2.50 -12.26 11.13
C ARG A 305 2.53 -12.81 9.72
N VAL A 306 2.32 -14.11 9.60
CA VAL A 306 2.02 -14.77 8.32
C VAL A 306 0.53 -15.04 8.19
N ILE A 307 -0.03 -14.67 7.05
CA ILE A 307 -1.42 -14.90 6.63
C ILE A 307 -1.42 -15.82 5.40
N VAL A 308 -2.13 -16.94 5.49
CA VAL A 308 -2.13 -18.01 4.46
C VAL A 308 -3.54 -18.57 4.25
N ASP A 309 -3.82 -19.12 3.07
CA ASP A 309 -5.06 -19.85 2.77
C ASP A 309 -4.87 -21.35 2.47
N PHE A 310 -3.70 -21.88 2.82
CA PHE A 310 -3.29 -23.28 2.69
C PHE A 310 -2.54 -23.75 3.94
N ASP A 311 -2.26 -25.06 4.02
CA ASP A 311 -1.52 -25.65 5.15
C ASP A 311 -0.12 -25.06 5.28
N TYR A 312 0.26 -24.57 6.47
CA TYR A 312 1.49 -23.82 6.65
C TYR A 312 2.26 -24.19 7.92
N ILE A 313 3.58 -24.08 7.84
CA ILE A 313 4.50 -24.24 8.97
C ILE A 313 5.24 -22.90 9.10
N LEU A 314 5.15 -22.27 10.26
CA LEU A 314 5.86 -21.02 10.51
C LEU A 314 7.38 -21.24 10.36
N PRO A 315 8.08 -20.38 9.60
CA PRO A 315 9.54 -20.39 9.61
C PRO A 315 10.07 -19.92 10.96
N ASP A 316 11.37 -20.12 11.19
CA ASP A 316 12.04 -19.58 12.37
C ASP A 316 11.84 -18.06 12.47
N ASN A 317 11.79 -17.53 13.70
CA ASN A 317 11.67 -16.09 14.00
C ASN A 317 10.35 -15.43 13.59
N VAL A 318 9.27 -16.19 13.38
CA VAL A 318 7.92 -15.63 13.17
C VAL A 318 7.00 -16.05 14.30
N GLU A 319 6.30 -15.11 14.92
CA GLU A 319 5.47 -15.39 16.10
C GLU A 319 4.01 -15.70 15.75
N VAL A 320 3.45 -15.11 14.70
CA VAL A 320 2.01 -15.09 14.48
C VAL A 320 1.63 -15.81 13.19
N LEU A 321 0.77 -16.83 13.29
CA LEU A 321 0.13 -17.49 12.14
C LEU A 321 -1.36 -17.17 12.12
N SER A 322 -1.90 -16.82 10.96
CA SER A 322 -3.32 -16.57 10.76
C SER A 322 -3.81 -17.19 9.46
N PHE A 323 -5.02 -17.74 9.46
CA PHE A 323 -5.59 -18.31 8.26
C PHE A 323 -6.65 -17.43 7.61
N ALA A 324 -6.51 -17.20 6.30
CA ALA A 324 -7.55 -16.72 5.42
C ALA A 324 -8.24 -17.90 4.73
N GLY A 325 -9.54 -17.82 4.46
CA GLY A 325 -10.22 -18.80 3.59
C GLY A 325 -10.36 -20.20 4.19
N SER A 326 -9.80 -21.22 3.51
CA SER A 326 -10.13 -22.64 3.73
C SER A 326 -8.96 -23.52 4.18
N ALA A 327 -7.85 -22.93 4.63
CA ALA A 327 -6.72 -23.67 5.17
C ALA A 327 -7.15 -24.56 6.33
N ALA A 328 -6.50 -25.71 6.50
CA ALA A 328 -6.90 -26.71 7.49
C ALA A 328 -5.79 -27.05 8.49
N THR A 329 -4.50 -26.80 8.21
CA THR A 329 -3.40 -27.17 9.11
C THR A 329 -2.42 -26.03 9.33
N GLY A 330 -2.10 -25.76 10.60
CA GLY A 330 -1.10 -24.77 11.00
C GLY A 330 -0.13 -25.32 12.02
N VAL A 331 1.16 -25.06 11.83
CA VAL A 331 2.21 -25.49 12.75
C VAL A 331 3.06 -24.27 13.11
N GLY A 332 3.26 -24.05 14.41
CA GLY A 332 4.17 -23.07 14.98
C GLY A 332 5.64 -23.46 14.79
N ASN A 333 6.51 -22.77 15.53
CA ASN A 333 7.94 -23.00 15.55
C ASN A 333 8.42 -23.26 17.01
N THR A 334 9.53 -22.67 17.44
CA THR A 334 10.08 -22.86 18.80
C THR A 334 9.93 -21.63 19.68
N LEU A 335 9.19 -20.63 19.21
CA LEU A 335 8.87 -19.40 19.92
C LEU A 335 7.52 -19.55 20.61
N ASN A 336 7.17 -18.55 21.43
CA ASN A 336 5.82 -18.41 21.93
C ASN A 336 4.93 -17.90 20.78
N ASN A 337 4.26 -18.81 20.08
CA ASN A 337 3.46 -18.50 18.91
C ASN A 337 2.04 -18.07 19.27
N TRP A 338 1.49 -17.16 18.46
CA TRP A 338 0.05 -16.93 18.39
C TRP A 338 -0.49 -17.54 17.10
N ILE A 339 -1.37 -18.53 17.20
CA ILE A 339 -1.91 -19.25 16.04
C ILE A 339 -3.43 -19.06 16.03
N GLY A 340 -3.93 -18.35 15.02
CA GLY A 340 -5.36 -18.14 14.80
C GLY A 340 -5.88 -18.97 13.63
N GLY A 341 -6.86 -19.82 13.91
CA GLY A 341 -7.64 -20.59 12.93
C GLY A 341 -8.54 -19.72 12.05
N ASN A 342 -9.56 -20.32 11.48
CA ASN A 342 -10.57 -19.66 10.64
C ASN A 342 -11.98 -20.20 10.96
N GLU A 343 -12.93 -20.11 10.02
CA GLU A 343 -14.32 -20.59 10.23
C GLU A 343 -14.51 -22.06 9.78
N VAL A 344 -13.43 -22.78 9.48
CA VAL A 344 -13.43 -24.20 9.13
C VAL A 344 -12.61 -25.00 10.13
N SER A 345 -12.90 -26.30 10.23
CA SER A 345 -12.10 -27.23 11.05
C SER A 345 -10.61 -27.15 10.75
N ASN A 346 -9.82 -26.81 11.76
CA ASN A 346 -8.37 -26.67 11.70
C ASN A 346 -7.66 -27.71 12.58
N TYR A 347 -6.41 -27.98 12.22
CA TYR A 347 -5.42 -28.77 12.96
C TYR A 347 -4.25 -27.84 13.27
N LEU A 348 -4.20 -27.32 14.49
CA LEU A 348 -3.27 -26.28 14.93
C LEU A 348 -2.29 -26.85 15.96
N TYR A 349 -0.99 -26.68 15.73
CA TYR A 349 0.09 -27.21 16.56
C TYR A 349 1.02 -26.09 17.01
N GLY A 350 1.19 -25.87 18.32
CA GLY A 350 2.12 -24.89 18.89
C GLY A 350 3.59 -25.35 18.82
N LEU A 351 3.83 -26.59 19.26
CA LEU A 351 5.12 -27.28 19.37
C LEU A 351 5.88 -26.99 20.66
N VAL A 352 6.82 -26.04 20.68
CA VAL A 352 7.63 -25.73 21.85
C VAL A 352 7.54 -24.24 22.06
N GLY A 353 7.21 -23.81 23.28
CA GLY A 353 6.98 -22.41 23.59
C GLY A 353 5.72 -22.27 24.42
N ASN A 354 5.50 -21.08 24.99
CA ASN A 354 4.23 -20.80 25.67
C ASN A 354 3.28 -20.24 24.60
N ASP A 355 2.57 -21.13 23.92
CA ASP A 355 1.79 -20.83 22.75
C ASP A 355 0.37 -20.38 23.10
N THR A 356 -0.23 -19.60 22.20
CA THR A 356 -1.62 -19.18 22.29
C THR A 356 -2.32 -19.54 21.00
N ILE A 357 -3.26 -20.48 21.07
CA ILE A 357 -3.91 -21.07 19.89
C ILE A 357 -5.42 -20.83 19.96
N TYR A 358 -5.99 -20.25 18.91
CA TYR A 358 -7.42 -20.02 18.76
C TYR A 358 -7.96 -20.82 17.56
N GLY A 359 -8.99 -21.65 17.77
CA GLY A 359 -9.66 -22.39 16.70
C GLY A 359 -10.64 -21.52 15.90
N PHE A 360 -11.39 -20.69 16.63
CA PHE A 360 -12.48 -19.81 16.16
C PHE A 360 -13.76 -20.54 15.77
N GLY A 361 -13.86 -21.10 14.58
CA GLY A 361 -15.09 -21.74 14.10
C GLY A 361 -14.80 -23.02 13.31
N GLY A 362 -15.73 -23.97 13.38
CA GLY A 362 -15.48 -25.32 12.86
C GLY A 362 -15.03 -26.27 13.97
N ASP A 363 -15.10 -27.58 13.71
CA ASP A 363 -14.68 -28.56 14.72
C ASP A 363 -13.15 -28.66 14.69
N ASP A 364 -12.46 -28.04 15.65
CA ASP A 364 -11.01 -27.84 15.61
C ASP A 364 -10.22 -28.86 16.43
N ILE A 365 -8.96 -29.08 16.08
CA ILE A 365 -7.97 -29.79 16.89
C ILE A 365 -6.82 -28.85 17.19
N LEU A 366 -6.62 -28.53 18.47
CA LEU A 366 -5.56 -27.66 18.96
C LEU A 366 -4.61 -28.49 19.82
N TYR A 367 -3.32 -28.44 19.52
CA TYR A 367 -2.25 -29.09 20.26
C TYR A 367 -1.23 -28.04 20.72
N GLY A 368 -1.08 -27.86 22.02
CA GLY A 368 -0.10 -26.93 22.61
C GLY A 368 1.31 -27.43 22.35
N GLY A 369 1.70 -28.52 23.02
CA GLY A 369 2.99 -29.16 22.84
C GLY A 369 3.78 -29.23 24.13
N ASP A 370 4.99 -28.70 24.15
CA ASP A 370 5.81 -28.54 25.35
C ASP A 370 5.72 -27.08 25.85
N ASP A 371 5.88 -26.86 27.15
CA ASP A 371 5.75 -25.58 27.88
C ASP A 371 4.28 -25.16 28.13
N ASN A 372 4.03 -23.97 28.69
CA ASN A 372 2.71 -23.63 29.22
C ASN A 372 1.86 -22.93 28.15
N ASP A 373 0.85 -23.62 27.65
CA ASP A 373 0.07 -23.18 26.51
C ASP A 373 -1.32 -22.67 26.88
N ALA A 374 -1.91 -21.87 26.00
CA ALA A 374 -3.28 -21.37 26.12
C ALA A 374 -4.09 -21.69 24.86
N LEU A 375 -5.00 -22.66 24.97
CA LEU A 375 -5.79 -23.18 23.86
C LEU A 375 -7.26 -22.73 23.99
N TYR A 376 -7.79 -22.16 22.92
CA TYR A 376 -9.14 -21.61 22.84
C TYR A 376 -9.89 -22.20 21.64
N GLY A 377 -10.73 -23.22 21.88
CA GLY A 377 -11.52 -23.85 20.83
C GLY A 377 -12.51 -22.87 20.17
N SER A 378 -13.20 -22.08 21.00
CA SER A 378 -14.27 -21.18 20.58
C SER A 378 -15.54 -21.94 20.17
N PHE A 379 -16.18 -21.61 19.03
CA PHE A 379 -17.43 -22.25 18.62
C PHE A 379 -17.19 -23.67 18.12
N ASN A 380 -18.26 -24.47 18.01
CA ASN A 380 -18.25 -25.85 17.47
C ASN A 380 -17.60 -26.90 18.40
N ASN A 381 -17.35 -28.12 17.90
CA ASN A 381 -16.88 -29.23 18.74
C ASN A 381 -15.37 -29.38 18.63
N ASP A 382 -14.65 -28.92 19.64
CA ASP A 382 -13.21 -28.83 19.57
C ASP A 382 -12.50 -29.91 20.38
N THR A 383 -11.30 -30.26 19.97
CA THR A 383 -10.38 -31.11 20.73
C THR A 383 -9.14 -30.30 21.09
N LEU A 384 -8.98 -30.02 22.38
CA LEU A 384 -7.84 -29.28 22.93
C LEU A 384 -6.94 -30.25 23.69
N LEU A 385 -5.66 -30.24 23.33
CA LEU A 385 -4.62 -31.09 23.88
C LEU A 385 -3.50 -30.17 24.37
N GLY A 386 -3.33 -30.03 25.69
CA GLY A 386 -2.32 -29.18 26.31
C GLY A 386 -0.92 -29.68 26.00
N GLY A 387 -0.53 -30.80 26.61
CA GLY A 387 0.74 -31.47 26.37
C GLY A 387 1.59 -31.49 27.64
N GLU A 388 2.87 -31.16 27.54
CA GLU A 388 3.74 -31.05 28.72
C GLU A 388 3.79 -29.59 29.16
N GLY A 389 3.28 -29.24 30.34
CA GLY A 389 3.22 -27.85 30.80
C GLY A 389 2.08 -27.60 31.77
N ASP A 390 2.04 -26.40 32.35
CA ASP A 390 0.88 -25.96 33.11
C ASP A 390 -0.08 -25.22 32.17
N ASP A 391 -1.00 -25.94 31.51
CA ASP A 391 -1.76 -25.40 30.37
C ASP A 391 -3.10 -24.76 30.74
N ILE A 392 -3.63 -23.91 29.86
CA ILE A 392 -4.97 -23.34 29.94
C ILE A 392 -5.80 -23.82 28.75
N LEU A 393 -6.83 -24.63 29.01
CA LEU A 393 -7.72 -25.18 27.99
C LEU A 393 -9.13 -24.61 28.10
N CYS A 394 -9.61 -24.03 27.00
CA CYS A 394 -10.84 -23.25 26.93
C CYS A 394 -11.67 -23.63 25.69
N GLY A 395 -12.55 -24.63 25.79
CA GLY A 395 -13.46 -25.01 24.70
C GLY A 395 -14.85 -24.38 24.88
N PHE A 396 -15.07 -23.09 24.62
CA PHE A 396 -16.41 -22.47 24.73
C PHE A 396 -16.93 -21.84 23.45
N GLY A 397 -18.11 -22.28 23.02
CA GLY A 397 -18.94 -21.62 22.03
C GLY A 397 -20.37 -21.29 22.52
N SER A 398 -21.16 -20.66 21.66
CA SER A 398 -22.52 -20.18 21.93
C SER A 398 -23.62 -21.23 21.64
N GLY A 399 -23.25 -22.50 21.43
CA GLY A 399 -24.09 -23.53 20.82
C GLY A 399 -24.42 -24.77 21.67
N VAL A 400 -24.75 -25.86 20.97
CA VAL A 400 -24.89 -27.24 21.51
C VAL A 400 -23.63 -28.00 21.13
N GLU A 401 -22.53 -27.66 21.78
CA GLU A 401 -21.17 -28.04 21.40
C GLU A 401 -20.58 -29.07 22.36
N TYR A 402 -19.64 -29.87 21.86
CA TYR A 402 -19.10 -31.07 22.50
C TYR A 402 -17.58 -31.10 22.45
N ASP A 403 -16.96 -30.37 23.37
CA ASP A 403 -15.51 -30.21 23.42
C ASP A 403 -14.84 -31.34 24.19
N ILE A 404 -13.63 -31.69 23.79
CA ILE A 404 -12.76 -32.68 24.43
C ILE A 404 -11.50 -31.96 24.87
N LEU A 405 -11.23 -31.96 26.17
CA LEU A 405 -10.08 -31.29 26.77
C LEU A 405 -9.17 -32.34 27.43
N THR A 406 -7.88 -32.29 27.13
CA THR A 406 -6.86 -33.18 27.71
C THR A 406 -5.66 -32.31 28.08
N GLY A 407 -5.32 -32.25 29.37
CA GLY A 407 -4.21 -31.42 29.84
C GLY A 407 -2.84 -32.08 29.63
N ASP A 408 -2.81 -33.41 29.73
CA ASP A 408 -1.65 -34.28 29.80
C ASP A 408 -0.79 -34.06 31.05
N ALA A 409 0.38 -33.43 30.95
CA ALA A 409 1.38 -33.41 32.01
C ALA A 409 1.64 -32.01 32.57
N GLY A 410 1.07 -31.70 33.73
CA GLY A 410 1.45 -30.53 34.53
C GLY A 410 0.35 -30.14 35.50
N GLN A 411 0.19 -28.85 35.78
CA GLN A 411 -0.91 -28.30 36.57
C GLN A 411 -1.87 -27.50 35.69
N ASP A 412 -2.77 -28.23 35.03
CA ASP A 412 -3.61 -27.65 33.99
C ASP A 412 -4.82 -26.93 34.56
N THR A 413 -5.28 -25.90 33.85
CA THR A 413 -6.48 -25.13 34.14
C THR A 413 -7.49 -25.31 33.03
N PHE A 414 -8.52 -26.09 33.31
CA PHE A 414 -9.70 -26.23 32.46
C PHE A 414 -10.67 -25.10 32.77
N VAL A 415 -10.74 -24.11 31.90
CA VAL A 415 -11.72 -23.02 32.02
C VAL A 415 -13.06 -23.56 31.54
N LEU A 416 -14.16 -23.20 32.22
CA LEU A 416 -15.56 -23.55 31.96
C LEU A 416 -16.43 -22.27 31.99
N GLY A 417 -16.77 -21.67 30.84
CA GLY A 417 -17.62 -20.47 30.72
C GLY A 417 -16.89 -19.15 30.41
N GLU A 418 -17.62 -18.04 30.18
CA GLU A 418 -17.06 -16.72 29.80
C GLU A 418 -16.74 -15.82 31.00
N ALA A 419 -15.51 -15.31 31.09
CA ALA A 419 -15.13 -14.29 32.08
C ALA A 419 -15.74 -12.92 31.71
N GLY A 420 -16.68 -12.43 32.54
CA GLY A 420 -17.20 -11.06 32.44
C GLY A 420 -18.58 -10.89 31.79
N ASN A 421 -19.23 -11.96 31.34
CA ASN A 421 -20.54 -11.88 30.68
C ASN A 421 -21.60 -12.77 31.38
N PRO A 422 -22.37 -12.23 32.33
CA PRO A 422 -23.27 -13.01 33.19
C PRO A 422 -24.57 -13.50 32.52
N PHE A 423 -24.68 -13.46 31.17
CA PHE A 423 -25.95 -13.62 30.45
C PHE A 423 -25.97 -14.60 29.27
N TYR A 424 -24.91 -15.37 28.99
CA TYR A 424 -24.89 -16.30 27.86
C TYR A 424 -24.98 -17.77 28.30
N ILE A 425 -26.01 -18.45 27.79
CA ILE A 425 -26.48 -19.79 28.16
C ILE A 425 -26.46 -20.70 26.92
N GLY A 426 -25.36 -21.44 26.73
CA GLY A 426 -25.30 -22.57 25.79
C GLY A 426 -25.66 -23.90 26.47
N LEU A 427 -26.07 -24.91 25.68
CA LEU A 427 -26.30 -26.29 26.14
C LEU A 427 -25.07 -27.18 25.92
N GLY A 428 -23.90 -26.59 25.70
CA GLY A 428 -22.65 -27.31 25.44
C GLY A 428 -22.19 -28.18 26.61
N ARG A 429 -21.37 -29.18 26.30
CA ARG A 429 -20.64 -30.02 27.28
C ARG A 429 -19.17 -30.07 26.88
N ALA A 430 -18.29 -29.95 27.85
CA ALA A 430 -16.88 -30.31 27.70
C ALA A 430 -16.60 -31.64 28.42
N THR A 431 -15.77 -32.49 27.83
CA THR A 431 -15.27 -33.72 28.44
C THR A 431 -13.79 -33.55 28.74
N ILE A 432 -13.42 -33.50 30.03
CA ILE A 432 -12.03 -33.54 30.46
C ILE A 432 -11.61 -35.01 30.59
N THR A 433 -10.54 -35.43 29.92
CA THR A 433 -10.22 -36.87 29.77
C THR A 433 -9.26 -37.41 30.82
N ASP A 434 -8.48 -36.56 31.48
CA ASP A 434 -7.32 -36.93 32.30
C ASP A 434 -7.16 -36.16 33.62
N PHE A 435 -8.19 -35.42 34.04
CA PHE A 435 -8.18 -34.58 35.25
C PHE A 435 -7.56 -35.25 36.50
N SER A 436 -6.51 -34.64 37.02
CA SER A 436 -5.85 -34.92 38.29
C SER A 436 -6.26 -33.91 39.36
N ALA A 437 -7.04 -34.37 40.34
CA ALA A 437 -7.42 -33.55 41.49
C ALA A 437 -6.24 -33.06 42.36
N THR A 438 -5.02 -33.56 42.13
CA THR A 438 -3.81 -33.15 42.87
C THR A 438 -3.14 -31.94 42.24
N TYR A 439 -3.12 -31.86 40.90
CA TYR A 439 -2.32 -30.90 40.14
C TYR A 439 -3.21 -29.89 39.41
N ASP A 440 -4.37 -30.33 38.91
CA ASP A 440 -5.17 -29.56 37.97
C ASP A 440 -6.27 -28.76 38.67
N LYS A 441 -6.82 -27.80 37.92
CA LYS A 441 -7.88 -26.89 38.36
C LYS A 441 -8.98 -26.84 37.31
N ILE A 442 -10.22 -26.73 37.79
CA ILE A 442 -11.36 -26.33 36.96
C ILE A 442 -11.73 -24.91 37.37
N GLN A 443 -11.63 -23.98 36.44
CA GLN A 443 -12.08 -22.60 36.62
C GLN A 443 -13.45 -22.45 35.98
N VAL A 444 -14.48 -22.04 36.73
CA VAL A 444 -15.82 -21.80 36.17
C VAL A 444 -16.08 -20.30 36.13
N ALA A 445 -16.45 -19.75 34.99
CA ALA A 445 -16.83 -18.35 34.83
C ALA A 445 -18.35 -18.21 34.63
N GLY A 446 -18.98 -17.19 35.22
CA GLY A 446 -20.43 -16.97 35.14
C GLY A 446 -21.25 -17.54 36.33
N ASN A 447 -22.54 -17.81 36.13
CA ASN A 447 -23.42 -18.26 37.22
C ASN A 447 -23.35 -19.78 37.43
N ILE A 448 -22.70 -20.18 38.52
CA ILE A 448 -22.42 -21.57 38.90
C ILE A 448 -23.67 -22.47 38.96
N SER A 449 -24.86 -21.91 39.25
CA SER A 449 -26.12 -22.69 39.29
C SER A 449 -26.56 -23.25 37.92
N GLN A 450 -25.85 -22.89 36.85
CA GLN A 450 -26.10 -23.33 35.49
C GLN A 450 -25.20 -24.49 35.06
N TYR A 451 -24.24 -24.91 35.90
CA TYR A 451 -23.29 -25.98 35.58
C TYR A 451 -23.63 -27.27 36.33
N SER A 452 -23.50 -28.42 35.66
CA SER A 452 -23.58 -29.75 36.28
C SER A 452 -22.35 -30.57 35.94
N LEU A 453 -21.63 -31.05 36.94
CA LEU A 453 -20.49 -31.96 36.77
C LEU A 453 -20.97 -33.41 36.84
N GLN A 454 -20.46 -34.25 35.93
CA GLN A 454 -20.72 -35.69 35.90
C GLN A 454 -19.39 -36.44 35.70
N PHE A 455 -19.07 -37.41 36.57
CA PHE A 455 -17.88 -38.23 36.44
C PHE A 455 -18.23 -39.57 35.77
N SER A 456 -17.46 -39.98 34.76
CA SER A 456 -17.76 -41.15 33.93
C SER A 456 -17.31 -42.49 34.54
N ASN A 457 -16.58 -42.48 35.66
CA ASN A 457 -15.95 -43.66 36.24
C ASN A 457 -16.57 -44.10 37.58
N THR A 458 -17.87 -44.33 37.61
CA THR A 458 -18.44 -45.39 38.45
C THR A 458 -19.58 -46.07 37.73
N THR A 459 -19.46 -47.39 37.60
CA THR A 459 -20.55 -48.30 37.21
C THR A 459 -21.67 -48.22 38.23
N GLY A 460 -22.60 -47.28 38.07
CA GLY A 460 -23.75 -47.18 38.95
C GLY A 460 -24.42 -45.82 38.89
N THR A 461 -25.53 -45.76 38.17
CA THR A 461 -26.59 -44.72 38.22
C THR A 461 -26.17 -43.28 37.90
N SER A 462 -26.99 -42.64 37.06
CA SER A 462 -27.02 -41.20 36.84
C SER A 462 -27.13 -40.45 38.17
N ALA A 463 -26.00 -40.05 38.75
CA ALA A 463 -25.93 -39.20 39.92
C ALA A 463 -25.22 -37.91 39.49
N THR A 464 -25.94 -36.81 39.55
CA THR A 464 -25.38 -35.45 39.48
C THR A 464 -24.65 -35.19 40.79
N ASP A 465 -23.33 -35.13 40.76
CA ASP A 465 -22.56 -34.69 41.93
C ASP A 465 -22.85 -33.20 42.17
N THR A 466 -23.12 -32.85 43.43
CA THR A 466 -23.54 -31.49 43.80
C THR A 466 -22.36 -30.73 44.38
N LEU A 467 -22.00 -29.61 43.76
CA LEU A 467 -21.05 -28.65 44.30
C LEU A 467 -21.70 -27.91 45.50
N ILE A 468 -21.05 -27.90 46.66
CA ILE A 468 -21.59 -27.26 47.87
C ILE A 468 -20.80 -25.97 48.18
N TYR A 469 -21.53 -24.86 48.29
CA TYR A 469 -20.98 -23.52 48.53
C TYR A 469 -21.47 -22.91 49.85
N TYR A 470 -20.67 -21.99 50.40
CA TYR A 470 -21.12 -21.00 51.39
C TYR A 470 -20.65 -19.61 50.98
N GLY A 471 -21.58 -18.79 50.48
CA GLY A 471 -21.23 -17.50 49.86
C GLY A 471 -20.52 -17.72 48.53
N VAL A 472 -19.31 -17.16 48.38
CA VAL A 472 -18.44 -17.33 47.20
C VAL A 472 -17.33 -18.37 47.42
N GLU A 473 -17.31 -19.04 48.58
CA GLU A 473 -16.32 -20.07 48.92
C GLU A 473 -16.89 -21.47 48.64
N LEU A 474 -16.14 -22.29 47.89
CA LEU A 474 -16.45 -23.71 47.72
C LEU A 474 -16.11 -24.47 48.99
N LEU A 475 -17.11 -25.13 49.56
CA LEU A 475 -16.94 -25.93 50.78
C LEU A 475 -16.66 -27.41 50.49
N GLY A 476 -16.94 -27.89 49.28
CA GLY A 476 -16.58 -29.23 48.85
C GLY A 476 -17.46 -29.78 47.72
N ILE A 477 -17.08 -30.95 47.23
CA ILE A 477 -17.85 -31.75 46.27
C ILE A 477 -18.56 -32.86 47.06
N LEU A 478 -19.87 -32.99 46.88
CA LEU A 478 -20.61 -34.12 47.43
C LEU A 478 -20.64 -35.24 46.39
N GLN A 479 -19.76 -36.23 46.54
CA GLN A 479 -19.92 -37.54 45.92
C GLN A 479 -20.97 -38.33 46.68
N ASP A 480 -21.98 -38.87 46.00
CA ASP A 480 -22.87 -39.85 46.61
C ASP A 480 -22.16 -41.21 46.70
N THR A 481 -21.35 -41.36 47.75
CA THR A 481 -21.45 -42.45 48.73
C THR A 481 -20.31 -42.31 49.75
N THR A 482 -20.61 -41.70 50.90
CA THR A 482 -19.83 -41.80 52.14
C THR A 482 -18.31 -41.73 51.99
N ASN A 483 -17.77 -40.56 51.69
CA ASN A 483 -16.56 -39.97 52.30
C ASN A 483 -16.25 -38.66 51.58
N VAL A 484 -16.24 -37.55 52.32
CA VAL A 484 -15.83 -36.24 51.80
C VAL A 484 -14.31 -36.17 51.82
N THR A 485 -13.68 -35.98 50.66
CA THR A 485 -12.26 -35.59 50.57
C THR A 485 -12.23 -34.13 50.09
N ILE A 486 -11.75 -33.23 50.94
CA ILE A 486 -11.60 -31.80 50.62
C ILE A 486 -10.16 -31.60 50.13
N GLY A 487 -10.00 -31.31 48.85
CA GLY A 487 -8.74 -30.84 48.25
C GLY A 487 -8.85 -29.34 47.91
N ALA A 488 -7.75 -28.60 48.03
CA ALA A 488 -7.71 -27.13 47.99
C ALA A 488 -7.74 -26.51 46.57
N ASN A 489 -8.15 -27.27 45.55
CA ASN A 489 -7.79 -26.99 44.14
C ASN A 489 -8.93 -26.42 43.28
N PHE A 490 -9.84 -25.64 43.86
CA PHE A 490 -10.84 -24.87 43.10
C PHE A 490 -10.63 -23.38 43.37
N VAL A 491 -10.29 -22.64 42.31
CA VAL A 491 -10.10 -21.19 42.37
C VAL A 491 -11.25 -20.53 41.62
N PHE A 492 -12.02 -19.70 42.31
CA PHE A 492 -13.03 -18.81 41.73
C PHE A 492 -12.38 -17.44 41.53
N VAL A 493 -12.51 -16.87 40.34
CA VAL A 493 -12.06 -15.50 40.03
C VAL A 493 -13.26 -14.63 39.72
#